data_AF-A0A388L8I1-F1
#
_entry.id   AF-A0A388L8I1-F1
#
_cell.length_a   1.000
_cell.length_b   1.000
_cell.length_c   1.000
_cell.angle_alpha   90.00
_cell.angle_beta   90.00
_cell.angle_gamma   90.00
#
_symmetry.space_group_name_H-M   'P 1'
#
loop_
_entity.id
_entity.type
_entity.pdbx_description
1 polymer ?
#
loop_
_entity_poly.entity_id
_entity_poly.type
_entity_poly.pdbx_seq_one_letter_code
_entity_poly.pdbx_strand_id
1 'polypeptide(L)'
;MCPILYQHGFGKTFAWEANYEVIGGFEVEDDTIKEIRKDFHQHRLETIGKWRVDDRLGAAYVILKHKNLTHWRPIAPAPADPAALAQRRVARALRCLLKRLSDNSTFYLNSISNLAGQLKATTVRMRSAGCEHVVGRCYDVKDMFSRIPHAAVKDAVRQLLRKYEDEGVKQVRVSMRGKICAISLNRRKMDGYVSIPLRRLMAAIEYDLRHAVVKCGQTLVRQVSDIPMGKSTSPILASITCAMAEMRFLRELGYDRRLVGGWRIVDDITIVVGLTAQAVSKGYQGQIF
;
A
#
# COMPACT_ATOMS: atom_id res chain seq x y z
N MET A 1 -24.36 -18.88 -4.09
CA MET A 1 -23.12 -19.39 -4.72
C MET A 1 -23.04 -20.88 -4.42
N CYS A 2 -22.77 -21.73 -5.42
CA CYS A 2 -22.67 -23.18 -5.20
C CYS A 2 -21.48 -23.51 -4.27
N PRO A 3 -21.68 -24.26 -3.16
CA PRO A 3 -20.59 -24.61 -2.24
C PRO A 3 -19.41 -25.31 -2.91
N ILE A 4 -19.66 -26.15 -3.92
CA ILE A 4 -18.62 -26.86 -4.69
C ILE A 4 -17.75 -25.87 -5.47
N LEU A 5 -18.36 -24.90 -6.14
CA LEU A 5 -17.63 -23.84 -6.87
C LEU A 5 -16.84 -22.95 -5.91
N TYR A 6 -17.40 -22.65 -4.75
CA TYR A 6 -16.69 -21.90 -3.71
C TYR A 6 -15.48 -22.67 -3.20
N GLN A 7 -15.63 -23.96 -2.89
CA GLN A 7 -14.54 -24.82 -2.42
C GLN A 7 -13.43 -24.92 -3.48
N HIS A 8 -13.78 -25.07 -4.75
CA HIS A 8 -12.80 -25.06 -5.84
C HIS A 8 -12.06 -23.72 -5.94
N GLY A 9 -12.78 -22.59 -5.93
CA GLY A 9 -12.18 -21.25 -5.95
C GLY A 9 -11.29 -20.98 -4.73
N PHE A 10 -11.70 -21.46 -3.57
CA PHE A 10 -10.95 -21.36 -2.32
C PHE A 10 -9.66 -22.18 -2.39
N GLY A 11 -9.72 -23.43 -2.82
CA GLY A 11 -8.54 -24.28 -3.04
C GLY A 11 -7.57 -23.66 -4.05
N LYS A 12 -8.10 -23.18 -5.18
CA LYS A 12 -7.30 -22.49 -6.21
C LYS A 12 -6.62 -21.23 -5.69
N THR A 13 -7.18 -20.55 -4.71
CA THR A 13 -6.64 -19.26 -4.24
C THR A 13 -5.61 -19.42 -3.12
N PHE A 14 -5.81 -20.39 -2.21
CA PHE A 14 -5.00 -20.52 -1.00
C PHE A 14 -4.24 -21.83 -0.89
N ALA A 15 -4.78 -22.94 -1.40
CA ALA A 15 -4.19 -24.27 -1.22
C ALA A 15 -3.28 -24.67 -2.40
N TRP A 16 -3.57 -24.17 -3.61
CA TRP A 16 -2.84 -24.54 -4.83
C TRP A 16 -1.93 -23.43 -5.35
N GLU A 17 -1.89 -22.27 -4.70
CA GLU A 17 -1.06 -21.14 -5.11
C GLU A 17 0.26 -21.09 -4.34
N ALA A 18 1.35 -20.88 -5.08
CA ALA A 18 2.71 -20.82 -4.53
C ALA A 18 2.95 -19.61 -3.60
N ASN A 19 2.02 -18.66 -3.56
CA ASN A 19 2.09 -17.48 -2.70
C ASN A 19 1.70 -17.77 -1.24
N TYR A 20 1.25 -19.00 -0.94
CA TYR A 20 0.92 -19.46 0.40
C TYR A 20 1.74 -20.69 0.79
N GLU A 21 2.25 -20.68 2.01
CA GLU A 21 2.96 -21.79 2.64
C GLU A 21 2.05 -22.38 3.73
N VAL A 22 1.85 -23.70 3.72
CA VAL A 22 1.12 -24.41 4.77
C VAL A 22 2.02 -24.50 6.01
N ILE A 23 1.54 -23.97 7.14
CA ILE A 23 2.27 -23.99 8.41
C ILE A 23 1.95 -25.27 9.20
N GLY A 24 0.70 -25.74 9.12
CA GLY A 24 0.21 -26.90 9.86
C GLY A 24 -1.31 -26.89 10.01
N GLY A 25 -1.86 -27.78 10.83
CA GLY A 25 -3.26 -27.76 11.23
C GLY A 25 -3.53 -26.77 12.37
N PHE A 26 -4.69 -26.90 13.01
CA PHE A 26 -5.08 -26.03 14.13
C PHE A 26 -4.35 -26.35 15.44
N GLU A 27 -3.77 -27.54 15.54
CA GLU A 27 -2.95 -27.96 16.68
C GLU A 27 -1.71 -27.07 16.91
N VAL A 28 -1.20 -26.42 15.85
CA VAL A 28 -0.05 -25.50 15.94
C VAL A 28 -0.45 -24.03 16.07
N GLU A 29 -1.74 -23.70 16.16
CA GLU A 29 -2.21 -22.31 16.22
C GLU A 29 -1.67 -21.55 17.43
N ASP A 30 -1.77 -22.15 18.61
CA ASP A 30 -1.33 -21.50 19.86
C ASP A 30 0.17 -21.23 19.85
N ASP A 31 0.97 -22.18 19.36
CA ASP A 31 2.42 -22.03 19.26
C ASP A 31 2.81 -20.99 18.20
N THR A 32 2.09 -20.96 17.08
CA THR A 32 2.24 -19.91 16.05
C THR A 32 1.94 -18.54 16.64
N ILE A 33 0.85 -18.38 17.40
CA ILE A 33 0.50 -17.09 18.02
C ILE A 33 1.55 -16.68 19.07
N LYS A 34 2.06 -17.62 19.88
CA LYS A 34 3.14 -17.35 20.83
C LYS A 34 4.40 -16.85 20.13
N GLU A 35 4.77 -17.46 19.00
CA GLU A 35 5.92 -17.02 18.19
C GLU A 35 5.71 -15.61 17.62
N ILE A 36 4.55 -15.36 17.01
CA ILE A 36 4.15 -14.05 16.48
C ILE A 36 4.24 -13.00 17.61
N ARG A 37 3.70 -13.30 18.79
CA ARG A 37 3.71 -12.41 19.97
C ARG A 37 5.13 -12.15 20.48
N LYS A 38 5.98 -13.17 20.51
CA LYS A 38 7.39 -13.04 20.88
C LYS A 38 8.09 -12.08 19.92
N ASP A 39 7.89 -12.24 18.62
CA ASP A 39 8.50 -11.37 17.60
C ASP A 39 7.99 -9.92 17.69
N PHE A 40 6.70 -9.74 18.01
CA PHE A 40 6.10 -8.43 18.25
C PHE A 40 6.81 -7.66 19.38
N HIS A 41 7.07 -8.35 20.49
CA HIS A 41 7.79 -7.78 21.64
C HIS A 41 9.29 -7.59 21.36
N GLN A 42 9.93 -8.52 20.67
CA GLN A 42 11.32 -8.40 20.25
C GLN A 42 11.55 -7.15 19.38
N HIS A 43 10.60 -6.85 18.48
CA HIS A 43 10.60 -5.64 17.66
C HIS A 43 10.02 -4.40 18.37
N ARG A 44 9.71 -4.51 19.67
CA ARG A 44 9.14 -3.48 20.55
C ARG A 44 7.93 -2.77 19.97
N LEU A 45 7.07 -3.52 19.28
CA LEU A 45 5.88 -2.98 18.62
C LEU A 45 4.78 -2.62 19.63
N GLU A 46 4.87 -3.10 20.87
CA GLU A 46 4.00 -2.69 21.98
C GLU A 46 4.07 -1.18 22.28
N THR A 47 5.19 -0.55 21.93
CA THR A 47 5.36 0.91 22.04
C THR A 47 4.53 1.68 21.00
N ILE A 48 4.15 1.02 19.90
CA ILE A 48 3.29 1.60 18.86
C ILE A 48 1.82 1.34 19.20
N GLY A 49 1.48 0.14 19.64
CA GLY A 49 0.12 -0.24 20.04
C GLY A 49 0.14 -1.50 20.89
N LYS A 50 -0.75 -1.58 21.88
CA LYS A 50 -0.86 -2.77 22.72
C LYS A 50 -1.30 -3.99 21.90
N TRP A 51 -0.72 -5.13 22.24
CA TRP A 51 -1.20 -6.46 21.85
C TRP A 51 -2.60 -6.70 22.44
N ARG A 52 -3.56 -7.21 21.66
CA ARG A 52 -4.90 -7.55 22.15
C ARG A 52 -4.89 -8.91 22.84
N VAL A 53 -5.78 -9.12 23.80
CA VAL A 53 -5.84 -10.36 24.60
C VAL A 53 -6.55 -11.50 23.85
N ASP A 54 -7.45 -11.17 22.92
CA ASP A 54 -8.31 -12.17 22.27
C ASP A 54 -7.58 -13.10 21.27
N ASP A 55 -6.26 -12.98 21.10
CA ASP A 55 -5.32 -13.96 20.49
C ASP A 55 -5.94 -14.92 19.46
N ARG A 56 -6.54 -14.39 18.39
CA ARG A 56 -7.17 -15.19 17.32
C ARG A 56 -6.66 -14.80 15.95
N LEU A 57 -6.34 -15.81 15.14
CA LEU A 57 -6.04 -15.64 13.72
C LEU A 57 -7.33 -15.40 12.92
N GLY A 58 -7.21 -14.60 11.86
CA GLY A 58 -8.30 -14.36 10.92
C GLY A 58 -8.61 -15.60 10.07
N ALA A 59 -9.88 -15.79 9.71
CA ALA A 59 -10.30 -16.84 8.80
C ALA A 59 -10.39 -16.30 7.36
N ALA A 60 -9.60 -16.88 6.47
CA ALA A 60 -9.60 -16.52 5.06
C ALA A 60 -10.88 -16.95 4.36
N TYR A 61 -11.29 -16.17 3.36
CA TYR A 61 -12.41 -16.48 2.48
C TYR A 61 -12.14 -15.94 1.07
N VAL A 62 -12.91 -16.41 0.09
CA VAL A 62 -12.81 -15.91 -1.29
C VAL A 62 -14.07 -15.16 -1.70
N ILE A 63 -13.91 -14.07 -2.47
CA ILE A 63 -15.03 -13.38 -3.11
C ILE A 63 -14.92 -13.52 -4.62
N LEU A 64 -15.97 -13.99 -5.27
CA LEU A 64 -16.05 -14.06 -6.73
C LEU A 64 -16.07 -12.66 -7.34
N LYS A 65 -15.24 -12.40 -8.36
CA LYS A 65 -15.25 -11.11 -9.07
C LYS A 65 -16.44 -11.08 -10.03
N HIS A 66 -17.39 -10.16 -9.82
CA HIS A 66 -18.59 -10.03 -10.65
C HIS A 66 -18.30 -9.84 -12.15
N LYS A 67 -17.20 -9.15 -12.51
CA LYS A 67 -16.82 -8.91 -13.91
C LYS A 67 -16.06 -10.08 -14.56
N ASN A 68 -15.57 -11.03 -13.76
CA ASN A 68 -14.84 -12.19 -14.27
C ASN A 68 -15.05 -13.37 -13.32
N LEU A 69 -15.98 -14.25 -13.67
CA LEU A 69 -16.38 -15.40 -12.87
C LEU A 69 -15.29 -16.48 -12.75
N THR A 70 -14.16 -16.33 -13.45
CA THR A 70 -13.00 -17.22 -13.29
C THR A 70 -12.00 -16.71 -12.24
N HIS A 71 -12.18 -15.47 -11.77
CA HIS A 71 -11.29 -14.81 -10.80
C HIS A 71 -11.93 -14.68 -9.42
N TRP A 72 -11.12 -15.00 -8.42
CA TRP A 72 -11.46 -14.96 -7.00
C TRP A 72 -10.54 -13.96 -6.29
N ARG A 73 -11.10 -13.22 -5.34
CA ARG A 73 -10.33 -12.32 -4.47
C ARG A 73 -10.04 -13.06 -3.16
N PRO A 74 -8.77 -13.36 -2.83
CA PRO A 74 -8.42 -13.80 -1.49
C PRO A 74 -8.72 -12.66 -0.53
N ILE A 75 -9.52 -12.92 0.50
CA ILE A 75 -9.67 -11.99 1.61
C ILE A 75 -9.21 -12.72 2.88
N ALA A 76 -8.22 -12.13 3.52
CA ALA A 76 -7.63 -12.52 4.79
C ALA A 76 -8.05 -11.47 5.84
N PRO A 77 -9.32 -11.48 6.28
CA PRO A 77 -9.81 -10.48 7.22
C PRO A 77 -9.06 -10.62 8.55
N ALA A 78 -8.58 -9.49 9.07
CA ALA A 78 -7.82 -9.45 10.31
C ALA A 78 -8.53 -8.62 11.41
N PRO A 79 -9.86 -8.74 11.64
CA PRO A 79 -10.58 -7.87 12.58
C PRO A 79 -10.18 -8.11 14.05
N ALA A 80 -9.81 -9.36 14.35
CA ALA A 80 -9.35 -9.82 15.66
C ALA A 80 -7.82 -9.89 15.75
N ASP A 81 -7.08 -9.39 14.75
CA ASP A 81 -5.62 -9.43 14.74
C ASP A 81 -5.06 -8.80 16.04
N PRO A 82 -4.25 -9.53 16.81
CA PRO A 82 -3.72 -9.04 18.07
C PRO A 82 -2.86 -7.78 17.92
N ALA A 83 -2.22 -7.58 16.76
CA ALA A 83 -1.40 -6.43 16.41
C ALA A 83 -2.18 -5.29 15.74
N ALA A 84 -3.51 -5.41 15.58
CA ALA A 84 -4.35 -4.47 14.82
C ALA A 84 -4.17 -3.00 15.23
N LEU A 85 -3.99 -2.71 16.53
CA LEU A 85 -3.78 -1.33 16.98
C LEU A 85 -2.45 -0.75 16.49
N ALA A 86 -1.38 -1.54 16.55
CA ALA A 86 -0.07 -1.14 16.04
C ALA A 86 -0.13 -0.96 14.51
N GLN A 87 -0.67 -1.94 13.78
CA GLN A 87 -0.86 -1.87 12.33
C GLN A 87 -1.64 -0.62 11.89
N ARG A 88 -2.77 -0.29 12.55
CA ARG A 88 -3.55 0.92 12.23
C ARG A 88 -2.75 2.21 12.44
N ARG A 89 -1.93 2.28 13.49
CA ARG A 89 -1.08 3.45 13.76
C ARG A 89 0.07 3.55 12.76
N VAL A 90 0.69 2.43 12.39
CA VAL A 90 1.69 2.36 11.32
C VAL A 90 1.09 2.80 9.98
N ALA A 91 -0.09 2.29 9.63
CA ALA A 91 -0.78 2.67 8.40
C ALA A 91 -1.07 4.18 8.34
N ARG A 92 -1.50 4.76 9.46
CA ARG A 92 -1.70 6.22 9.58
C ARG A 92 -0.40 7.00 9.45
N ALA A 93 0.69 6.53 10.08
CA ALA A 93 2.00 7.17 9.97
C ALA A 93 2.52 7.15 8.54
N LEU A 94 2.49 5.98 7.89
CA LEU A 94 2.88 5.81 6.49
C LEU A 94 2.02 6.66 5.54
N ARG A 95 0.71 6.73 5.78
CA ARG A 95 -0.18 7.64 5.04
C ARG A 95 0.19 9.10 5.25
N CYS A 96 0.61 9.48 6.45
CA CYS A 96 1.07 10.85 6.72
C CYS A 96 2.31 11.20 5.91
N LEU A 97 3.27 10.27 5.80
CA LEU A 97 4.46 10.43 4.97
C LEU A 97 4.08 10.50 3.48
N LEU A 98 3.29 9.55 2.98
CA LEU A 98 2.89 9.54 1.57
C LEU A 98 2.19 10.83 1.14
N LYS A 99 1.30 11.38 1.98
CA LYS A 99 0.61 12.66 1.75
C LYS A 99 1.53 13.88 1.68
N ARG A 100 2.74 13.78 2.23
CA ARG A 100 3.70 14.87 2.35
C ARG A 100 4.79 14.79 1.29
N LEU A 101 4.70 13.84 0.36
CA LEU A 101 5.53 13.87 -0.83
C LEU A 101 5.23 15.15 -1.61
N SER A 102 6.24 15.68 -2.29
CA SER A 102 6.11 16.91 -3.05
C SER A 102 5.05 16.76 -4.14
N ASP A 103 4.26 17.82 -4.33
CA ASP A 103 3.28 17.85 -5.41
C ASP A 103 3.95 17.56 -6.75
N ASN A 104 3.27 16.83 -7.63
CA ASN A 104 3.75 16.42 -8.95
C ASN A 104 4.98 15.48 -8.94
N SER A 105 5.35 14.91 -7.79
CA SER A 105 6.35 13.82 -7.75
C SER A 105 5.74 12.43 -7.87
N THR A 106 4.42 12.32 -7.73
CA THR A 106 3.67 11.06 -7.84
C THR A 106 2.32 11.35 -8.49
N PHE A 107 1.62 10.30 -8.91
CA PHE A 107 0.23 10.37 -9.34
C PHE A 107 -0.74 10.10 -8.18
N TYR A 108 -0.25 9.81 -6.97
CA TYR A 108 -1.10 9.49 -5.83
C TYR A 108 -2.12 10.59 -5.51
N LEU A 109 -3.40 10.25 -5.63
CA LEU A 109 -4.51 11.12 -5.27
C LEU A 109 -5.09 10.70 -3.93
N ASN A 110 -4.84 11.49 -2.88
CA ASN A 110 -5.34 11.17 -1.54
C ASN A 110 -6.88 11.28 -1.42
N SER A 111 -7.52 12.13 -2.23
CA SER A 111 -8.97 12.36 -2.19
C SER A 111 -9.46 12.79 -3.56
N ILE A 112 -10.59 12.24 -3.99
CA ILE A 112 -11.28 12.63 -5.24
C ILE A 112 -11.61 14.12 -5.24
N SER A 113 -11.92 14.69 -4.08
CA SER A 113 -12.18 16.13 -3.94
C SER A 113 -11.02 17.02 -4.43
N ASN A 114 -9.79 16.49 -4.47
CA ASN A 114 -8.61 17.23 -4.91
C ASN A 114 -8.39 17.17 -6.43
N LEU A 115 -9.11 16.28 -7.14
CA LEU A 115 -8.90 16.02 -8.56
C LEU A 115 -9.08 17.28 -9.42
N ALA A 116 -10.18 18.02 -9.20
CA ALA A 116 -10.46 19.24 -9.95
C ALA A 116 -9.35 20.30 -9.81
N GLY A 117 -8.82 20.48 -8.60
CA GLY A 117 -7.72 21.39 -8.34
C GLY A 117 -6.43 20.95 -9.04
N GLN A 118 -6.09 19.66 -8.98
CA GLN A 118 -4.89 19.13 -9.64
C GLN A 118 -5.01 19.13 -11.18
N LEU A 119 -6.20 18.91 -11.73
CA LEU A 119 -6.47 19.07 -13.17
C LEU A 119 -6.21 20.50 -13.61
N LYS A 120 -6.77 21.49 -12.89
CA LYS A 120 -6.54 22.91 -13.18
C LYS A 120 -5.05 23.27 -13.13
N ALA A 121 -4.34 22.82 -12.09
CA ALA A 121 -2.90 23.07 -11.95
C ALA A 121 -2.09 22.43 -13.10
N THR A 122 -2.46 21.22 -13.51
CA THR A 122 -1.83 20.52 -14.64
C THR A 122 -2.08 21.24 -15.96
N THR A 123 -3.30 21.71 -16.21
CA THR A 123 -3.63 22.51 -17.41
C THR A 123 -2.79 23.79 -17.49
N VAL A 124 -2.66 24.53 -16.38
CA VAL A 124 -1.81 25.73 -16.33
C VAL A 124 -0.36 25.36 -16.63
N ARG A 125 0.18 24.32 -16.00
CA ARG A 125 1.56 23.86 -16.23
C ARG A 125 1.82 23.49 -17.68
N MET A 126 0.92 22.72 -18.30
CA MET A 126 1.05 22.29 -19.69
C MET A 126 0.99 23.48 -20.66
N ARG A 127 0.07 24.43 -20.44
CA ARG A 127 0.00 25.67 -21.24
C ARG A 127 1.28 26.49 -21.11
N SER A 128 1.81 26.65 -19.91
CA SER A 128 3.10 27.32 -19.69
C SER A 128 4.28 26.60 -20.34
N ALA A 129 4.16 25.31 -20.64
CA ALA A 129 5.14 24.54 -21.39
C ALA A 129 4.93 24.59 -22.91
N GLY A 130 3.96 25.36 -23.41
CA GLY A 130 3.65 25.49 -24.84
C GLY A 130 2.77 24.37 -25.40
N CYS A 131 2.10 23.60 -24.53
CA CYS A 131 1.17 22.56 -24.99
C CYS A 131 -0.17 23.18 -25.40
N GLU A 132 -0.64 22.81 -26.59
CA GLU A 132 -1.96 23.19 -27.13
C GLU A 132 -2.94 22.02 -27.10
N HIS A 133 -2.42 20.80 -27.09
CA HIS A 133 -3.21 19.57 -27.06
C HIS A 133 -2.81 18.71 -25.87
N VAL A 134 -3.71 17.82 -25.47
CA VAL A 134 -3.48 16.83 -24.41
C VAL A 134 -4.03 15.48 -24.88
N VAL A 135 -3.25 14.42 -24.69
CA VAL A 135 -3.70 13.03 -24.89
C VAL A 135 -3.73 12.35 -23.54
N GLY A 136 -4.86 11.70 -23.22
CA GLY A 136 -5.04 10.98 -21.96
C GLY A 136 -5.28 9.50 -22.18
N ARG A 137 -4.80 8.67 -21.25
CA ARG A 137 -5.17 7.25 -21.14
C ARG A 137 -5.45 6.89 -19.68
N CYS A 138 -6.36 5.94 -19.50
CA CYS A 138 -6.71 5.36 -18.23
C CYS A 138 -6.25 3.91 -18.18
N TYR A 139 -5.70 3.50 -17.04
CA TYR A 139 -5.23 2.15 -16.80
C TYR A 139 -5.78 1.65 -15.45
N ASP A 140 -5.93 0.34 -15.35
CA ASP A 140 -6.25 -0.39 -14.13
C ASP A 140 -5.03 -1.26 -13.79
N VAL A 141 -4.43 -1.06 -12.62
CA VAL A 141 -3.31 -1.89 -12.16
C VAL A 141 -3.87 -3.24 -11.73
N LYS A 142 -3.93 -4.14 -12.70
CA LYS A 142 -4.49 -5.48 -12.54
C LYS A 142 -3.84 -6.23 -11.38
N ASP A 143 -4.70 -6.78 -10.52
CA ASP A 143 -4.31 -7.67 -9.41
C ASP A 143 -3.25 -7.06 -8.48
N MET A 144 -3.32 -5.74 -8.24
CA MET A 144 -2.34 -4.95 -7.47
C MET A 144 -1.85 -5.63 -6.18
N PHE A 145 -2.77 -6.13 -5.36
CA PHE A 145 -2.37 -6.73 -4.08
C PHE A 145 -1.74 -8.11 -4.25
N SER A 146 -2.20 -8.92 -5.21
CA SER A 146 -1.77 -10.31 -5.44
C SER A 146 -0.64 -10.46 -6.46
N ARG A 147 0.04 -9.37 -6.82
CA ARG A 147 1.19 -9.38 -7.75
C ARG A 147 2.39 -8.58 -7.26
N ILE A 148 2.26 -7.82 -6.17
CA ILE A 148 3.35 -7.03 -5.62
C ILE A 148 4.10 -7.87 -4.59
N PRO A 149 5.32 -8.37 -4.88
CA PRO A 149 6.05 -9.22 -3.96
C PRO A 149 6.48 -8.45 -2.71
N HIS A 150 6.60 -9.15 -1.57
CA HIS A 150 7.05 -8.58 -0.30
C HIS A 150 8.37 -7.79 -0.42
N ALA A 151 9.30 -8.24 -1.27
CA ALA A 151 10.56 -7.54 -1.51
C ALA A 151 10.33 -6.12 -2.07
N ALA A 152 9.49 -5.99 -3.11
CA ALA A 152 9.16 -4.70 -3.70
C ALA A 152 8.47 -3.76 -2.71
N VAL A 153 7.58 -4.29 -1.86
CA VAL A 153 6.93 -3.52 -0.78
C VAL A 153 7.96 -2.98 0.20
N LYS A 154 8.84 -3.86 0.71
CA LYS A 154 9.89 -3.50 1.66
C LYS A 154 10.83 -2.45 1.07
N ASP A 155 11.21 -2.61 -0.20
CA ASP A 155 12.09 -1.68 -0.89
C ASP A 155 11.43 -0.31 -1.08
N ALA A 156 10.16 -0.27 -1.48
CA ALA A 156 9.42 0.98 -1.62
C ALA A 156 9.25 1.71 -0.28
N VAL A 157 8.89 0.99 0.79
CA VAL A 157 8.80 1.57 2.13
C VAL A 157 10.17 2.08 2.58
N ARG A 158 11.24 1.33 2.35
CA ARG A 158 12.60 1.76 2.68
C ARG A 158 13.00 3.03 1.93
N GLN A 159 12.69 3.13 0.63
CA GLN A 159 12.93 4.32 -0.18
C GLN A 159 12.17 5.54 0.38
N LEU A 160 10.89 5.38 0.70
CA LEU A 160 10.08 6.44 1.31
C LEU A 160 10.68 6.91 2.64
N LEU A 161 11.05 5.97 3.52
CA LEU A 161 11.60 6.30 4.83
C LEU A 161 12.97 6.98 4.72
N ARG A 162 13.85 6.50 3.83
CA ARG A 162 15.16 7.13 3.56
C ARG A 162 15.02 8.57 3.09
N LYS A 163 14.10 8.85 2.16
CA LYS A 163 13.83 10.22 1.71
C LYS A 163 13.54 11.17 2.88
N TYR A 164 12.72 10.75 3.84
CA TYR A 164 12.41 11.56 5.02
C TYR A 164 13.56 11.62 6.01
N GLU A 165 14.34 10.55 6.15
CA GLU A 165 15.54 10.53 6.98
C GLU A 165 16.59 11.53 6.46
N ASP A 166 16.78 11.61 5.14
CA ASP A 166 17.65 12.57 4.45
C ASP A 166 17.16 14.02 4.66
N GLU A 167 15.84 14.22 4.75
CA GLU A 167 15.20 15.51 5.12
C GLU A 167 15.26 15.81 6.63
N GLY A 168 15.95 14.99 7.42
CA GLY A 168 16.15 15.18 8.86
C GLY A 168 14.99 14.72 9.74
N VAL A 169 13.96 14.09 9.19
CA VAL A 169 12.83 13.54 9.96
C VAL A 169 13.32 12.42 10.86
N LYS A 170 12.91 12.47 12.14
CA LYS A 170 13.28 11.45 13.13
C LYS A 170 12.14 10.52 13.47
N GLN A 171 10.90 11.00 13.43
CA GLN A 171 9.72 10.22 13.81
C GLN A 171 8.42 10.79 13.23
N VAL A 172 7.39 9.95 13.21
CA VAL A 172 6.01 10.34 12.94
C VAL A 172 5.20 10.22 14.23
N ARG A 173 4.48 11.28 14.57
CA ARG A 173 3.55 11.33 15.70
C ARG A 173 2.16 10.99 15.21
N VAL A 174 1.53 10.01 15.84
CA VAL A 174 0.18 9.56 15.53
C VAL A 174 -0.68 9.82 16.76
N SER A 175 -1.75 10.62 16.60
CA SER A 175 -2.64 10.89 17.72
C SER A 175 -3.27 9.60 18.23
N MET A 176 -3.27 9.43 19.56
CA MET A 176 -3.91 8.30 20.23
C MET A 176 -5.40 8.24 19.97
N ARG A 177 -6.04 9.41 19.79
CA ARG A 177 -7.47 9.58 19.45
C ARG A 177 -7.64 10.35 18.14
N GLY A 178 -8.59 9.95 17.30
CA GLY A 178 -8.83 10.60 16.01
C GLY A 178 -7.78 10.27 14.93
N LYS A 179 -7.68 11.13 13.90
CA LYS A 179 -6.93 10.85 12.65
C LYS A 179 -5.66 11.70 12.46
N ILE A 180 -5.37 12.64 13.37
CA ILE A 180 -4.25 13.57 13.25
C ILE A 180 -2.92 12.84 13.30
N CYS A 181 -2.00 13.22 12.41
CA CYS A 181 -0.62 12.76 12.37
C CYS A 181 0.31 13.95 12.05
N ALA A 182 1.53 13.93 12.58
CA ALA A 182 2.51 14.98 12.36
C ALA A 182 3.91 14.40 12.19
N ILE A 183 4.69 14.96 11.28
CA ILE A 183 6.11 14.63 11.09
C ILE A 183 6.92 15.44 12.11
N SER A 184 7.98 14.85 12.68
CA SER A 184 8.83 15.51 13.66
C SER A 184 10.31 15.33 13.38
N LEU A 185 11.04 16.46 13.45
CA LEU A 185 12.50 16.53 13.31
C LEU A 185 13.26 16.25 14.61
N ASN A 186 12.55 16.07 15.73
CA ASN A 186 13.15 15.74 17.02
C ASN A 186 12.55 14.46 17.60
N ARG A 187 13.19 13.93 18.65
CA ARG A 187 12.77 12.70 19.33
C ARG A 187 11.93 12.94 20.58
N ARG A 188 11.46 14.18 20.82
CA ARG A 188 10.66 14.50 22.01
C ARG A 188 9.30 13.82 21.93
N LYS A 189 8.88 13.24 23.07
CA LYS A 189 7.52 12.74 23.25
C LYS A 189 6.55 13.92 23.33
N MET A 190 5.29 13.65 23.01
CA MET A 190 4.22 14.65 23.03
C MET A 190 2.96 13.98 23.58
N ASP A 191 2.35 14.60 24.57
CA ASP A 191 1.18 14.04 25.25
C ASP A 191 0.00 13.90 24.28
N GLY A 192 -0.71 12.78 24.39
CA GLY A 192 -1.79 12.42 23.47
C GLY A 192 -1.32 11.81 22.14
N TYR A 193 -0.01 11.66 21.91
CA TYR A 193 0.55 11.09 20.69
C TYR A 193 1.44 9.87 20.94
N VAL A 194 1.37 8.92 20.01
CA VAL A 194 2.36 7.85 19.87
C VAL A 194 3.45 8.34 18.92
N SER A 195 4.68 8.38 19.38
CA SER A 195 5.83 8.78 18.57
C SER A 195 6.50 7.54 17.99
N ILE A 196 6.51 7.39 16.67
CA ILE A 196 7.01 6.22 15.96
C ILE A 196 8.25 6.62 15.15
N PRO A 197 9.46 6.21 15.57
CA PRO A 197 10.68 6.42 14.79
C PRO A 197 10.61 5.74 13.41
N LEU A 198 11.30 6.29 12.40
CA LEU A 198 11.26 5.74 11.04
C LEU A 198 11.73 4.27 11.00
N ARG A 199 12.80 3.92 11.72
CA ARG A 199 13.25 2.52 11.88
C ARG A 199 12.18 1.58 12.44
N ARG A 200 11.29 2.07 13.31
CA ARG A 200 10.20 1.28 13.89
C ARG A 200 9.06 1.08 12.90
N LEU A 201 8.83 2.02 11.99
CA LEU A 201 7.90 1.83 10.88
C LEU A 201 8.37 0.68 9.99
N MET A 202 9.67 0.65 9.63
CA MET A 202 10.22 -0.45 8.83
C MET A 202 10.07 -1.80 9.54
N ALA A 203 10.48 -1.89 10.80
CA ALA A 203 10.36 -3.12 11.60
C ALA A 203 8.90 -3.61 11.69
N ALA A 204 7.93 -2.69 11.82
CA ALA A 204 6.52 -3.05 11.86
C ALA A 204 6.02 -3.60 10.51
N ILE A 205 6.53 -3.10 9.38
CA ILE A 205 6.19 -3.63 8.05
C ILE A 205 6.81 -5.00 7.82
N GLU A 206 8.07 -5.20 8.22
CA GLU A 206 8.72 -6.51 8.12
C GLU A 206 8.00 -7.56 8.97
N TYR A 207 7.61 -7.19 10.20
CA TYR A 207 6.77 -8.01 11.06
C TYR A 207 5.42 -8.35 10.39
N ASP A 208 4.75 -7.35 9.83
CA ASP A 208 3.39 -7.51 9.31
C ASP A 208 3.33 -8.39 8.05
N LEU A 209 4.34 -8.29 7.17
CA LEU A 209 4.47 -9.14 5.99
C LEU A 209 4.93 -10.55 6.36
N ARG A 210 5.83 -10.70 7.36
CA ARG A 210 6.29 -12.02 7.83
C ARG A 210 5.15 -12.81 8.48
N HIS A 211 4.34 -12.15 9.30
CA HIS A 211 3.26 -12.78 10.07
C HIS A 211 1.90 -12.57 9.40
N ALA A 212 1.86 -12.69 8.07
CA ALA A 212 0.63 -12.74 7.29
C ALA A 212 0.03 -14.16 7.34
N VAL A 213 -0.32 -14.60 8.56
CA VAL A 213 -0.87 -15.93 8.82
C VAL A 213 -2.39 -15.86 8.95
N VAL A 214 -3.10 -16.79 8.31
CA VAL A 214 -4.56 -16.91 8.37
C VAL A 214 -4.99 -18.37 8.41
N LYS A 215 -6.18 -18.60 8.99
CA LYS A 215 -6.86 -19.89 8.92
C LYS A 215 -7.43 -20.09 7.51
N CYS A 216 -7.16 -21.23 6.92
CA CYS A 216 -7.62 -21.63 5.61
C CYS A 216 -8.22 -23.03 5.69
N GLY A 217 -9.55 -23.13 5.76
CA GLY A 217 -10.22 -24.42 5.99
C GLY A 217 -9.85 -24.98 7.37
N GLN A 218 -9.18 -26.13 7.39
CA GLN A 218 -8.67 -26.81 8.61
C GLN A 218 -7.16 -26.62 8.81
N THR A 219 -6.54 -25.72 8.03
CA THR A 219 -5.09 -25.50 8.04
C THR A 219 -4.77 -24.05 8.34
N LEU A 220 -3.54 -23.80 8.78
CA LEU A 220 -2.95 -22.48 8.84
C LEU A 220 -2.05 -22.28 7.63
N VAL A 221 -2.22 -21.14 6.97
CA VAL A 221 -1.37 -20.75 5.84
C VAL A 221 -0.71 -19.41 6.11
N ARG A 222 0.56 -19.29 5.72
CA ARG A 222 1.30 -18.03 5.69
C ARG A 222 1.34 -17.54 4.27
N GLN A 223 0.96 -16.29 4.06
CA GLN A 223 1.20 -15.62 2.79
C GLN A 223 2.67 -15.22 2.70
N VAL A 224 3.40 -15.77 1.73
CA VAL A 224 4.86 -15.60 1.58
C VAL A 224 5.24 -14.58 0.50
N SER A 225 4.32 -14.32 -0.43
CA SER A 225 4.39 -13.26 -1.44
C SER A 225 3.07 -12.48 -1.44
N ASP A 226 3.04 -11.32 -2.10
CA ASP A 226 1.88 -10.44 -2.24
C ASP A 226 1.53 -9.61 -1.00
N ILE A 227 0.66 -8.60 -1.15
CA ILE A 227 0.17 -7.80 -0.04
C ILE A 227 -1.10 -8.46 0.54
N PRO A 228 -1.15 -8.79 1.84
CA PRO A 228 -2.29 -9.49 2.43
C PRO A 228 -3.56 -8.66 2.40
N MET A 229 -4.56 -9.10 1.63
CA MET A 229 -5.83 -8.36 1.52
C MET A 229 -6.64 -8.51 2.82
N GLY A 230 -6.88 -7.40 3.53
CA GLY A 230 -7.69 -7.39 4.76
C GLY A 230 -6.96 -6.84 5.99
N LYS A 231 -5.64 -6.65 5.92
CA LYS A 231 -4.89 -5.94 6.96
C LYS A 231 -5.00 -4.42 6.82
N SER A 232 -4.82 -3.71 7.94
CA SER A 232 -4.96 -2.24 7.99
C SER A 232 -3.87 -1.49 7.22
N THR A 233 -2.71 -2.12 7.04
CA THR A 233 -1.51 -1.60 6.35
C THR A 233 -1.58 -1.81 4.83
N SER A 234 -2.31 -2.82 4.36
CA SER A 234 -2.29 -3.25 2.97
C SER A 234 -2.55 -2.15 1.94
N PRO A 235 -3.61 -1.32 2.08
CA PRO A 235 -3.89 -0.29 1.09
C PRO A 235 -2.78 0.76 0.98
N ILE A 236 -2.16 1.11 2.12
CA ILE A 236 -1.08 2.10 2.12
C ILE A 236 0.24 1.51 1.59
N LEU A 237 0.52 0.23 1.85
CA LEU A 237 1.68 -0.45 1.29
C LEU A 237 1.63 -0.51 -0.23
N ALA A 238 0.47 -0.86 -0.79
CA ALA A 238 0.25 -0.85 -2.23
C ALA A 238 0.42 0.58 -2.80
N SER A 239 -0.20 1.56 -2.15
CA SER A 239 -0.12 2.97 -2.57
C SER A 239 1.31 3.52 -2.56
N ILE A 240 2.11 3.18 -1.54
CA ILE A 240 3.53 3.55 -1.44
C ILE A 240 4.35 2.88 -2.53
N THR A 241 4.11 1.60 -2.80
CA THR A 241 4.85 0.85 -3.83
C THR A 241 4.67 1.50 -5.19
N CYS A 242 3.43 1.79 -5.58
CA CYS A 242 3.15 2.54 -6.82
C CYS A 242 3.75 3.94 -6.78
N ALA A 243 3.59 4.69 -5.69
CA ALA A 243 4.11 6.05 -5.58
C ALA A 243 5.64 6.11 -5.76
N MET A 244 6.40 5.16 -5.21
CA MET A 244 7.86 5.12 -5.40
C MET A 244 8.25 4.78 -6.84
N ALA A 245 7.50 3.88 -7.50
CA ALA A 245 7.70 3.60 -8.93
C ALA A 245 7.38 4.85 -9.80
N GLU A 246 6.30 5.57 -9.49
CA GLU A 246 5.92 6.82 -10.15
C GLU A 246 6.97 7.92 -9.97
N MET A 247 7.50 8.09 -8.75
CA MET A 247 8.58 9.03 -8.49
C MET A 247 9.80 8.73 -9.36
N ARG A 248 10.16 7.46 -9.48
CA ARG A 248 11.29 7.03 -10.31
C ARG A 248 11.01 7.35 -11.79
N PHE A 249 9.85 6.96 -12.30
CA PHE A 249 9.41 7.25 -13.67
C PHE A 249 9.45 8.76 -13.98
N LEU A 250 8.81 9.58 -13.15
CA LEU A 250 8.77 11.04 -13.33
C LEU A 250 10.15 11.70 -13.23
N ARG A 251 11.06 11.12 -12.44
CA ARG A 251 12.45 11.59 -12.35
C ARG A 251 13.24 11.24 -13.61
N GLU A 252 13.03 10.05 -14.19
CA GLU A 252 13.69 9.61 -15.42
C GLU A 252 13.26 10.45 -16.64
N LEU A 253 12.07 11.05 -16.62
CA LEU A 253 11.62 12.02 -17.64
C LEU A 253 12.36 13.38 -17.58
N GLY A 254 13.09 13.67 -16.51
CA GLY A 254 13.83 14.93 -16.37
C GLY A 254 12.95 16.17 -16.52
N TYR A 255 13.27 17.02 -17.50
CA TYR A 255 12.52 18.26 -17.76
C TYR A 255 11.12 18.00 -18.34
N ASP A 256 10.94 16.89 -19.08
CA ASP A 256 9.69 16.55 -19.76
C ASP A 256 8.59 16.12 -18.80
N ARG A 257 8.91 15.86 -17.53
CA ARG A 257 7.90 15.62 -16.48
C ARG A 257 6.86 16.75 -16.38
N ARG A 258 7.21 17.98 -16.80
CA ARG A 258 6.27 19.11 -16.84
C ARG A 258 5.12 18.90 -17.83
N LEU A 259 5.35 18.08 -18.86
CA LEU A 259 4.40 17.72 -19.90
C LEU A 259 3.49 16.56 -19.49
N VAL A 260 3.75 15.90 -18.36
CA VAL A 260 2.99 14.74 -17.90
C VAL A 260 2.17 15.12 -16.67
N GLY A 261 0.90 14.75 -16.65
CA GLY A 261 0.02 14.80 -15.49
C GLY A 261 -0.54 13.41 -15.21
N GLY A 262 -0.90 13.13 -13.96
CA GLY A 262 -1.57 11.88 -13.66
C GLY A 262 -2.19 11.85 -12.28
N TRP A 263 -3.19 10.98 -12.15
CA TRP A 263 -4.01 10.81 -10.95
C TRP A 263 -4.30 9.35 -10.74
N ARG A 264 -3.96 8.83 -9.57
CA ARG A 264 -4.16 7.45 -9.18
C ARG A 264 -4.93 7.35 -7.88
N ILE A 265 -6.01 6.59 -7.91
CA ILE A 265 -6.77 6.19 -6.73
C ILE A 265 -6.63 4.69 -6.60
N VAL A 266 -5.78 4.24 -5.68
CA VAL A 266 -5.45 2.82 -5.52
C VAL A 266 -4.96 2.23 -6.84
N ASP A 267 -5.77 1.44 -7.55
CA ASP A 267 -5.49 0.71 -8.80
C ASP A 267 -5.87 1.46 -10.08
N ASP A 268 -6.86 2.36 -10.03
CA ASP A 268 -7.22 3.19 -11.17
C ASP A 268 -6.24 4.35 -11.33
N ILE A 269 -5.62 4.46 -12.51
CA ILE A 269 -4.70 5.56 -12.86
C ILE A 269 -5.10 6.20 -14.19
N THR A 270 -5.16 7.53 -14.21
CA THR A 270 -5.25 8.33 -15.43
C THR A 270 -3.95 9.08 -15.62
N ILE A 271 -3.38 9.01 -16.83
CA ILE A 271 -2.19 9.75 -17.23
C ILE A 271 -2.56 10.61 -18.43
N VAL A 272 -2.08 11.84 -18.42
CA VAL A 272 -2.22 12.79 -19.52
C VAL A 272 -0.86 13.33 -19.92
N VAL A 273 -0.67 13.53 -21.23
CA VAL A 273 0.56 14.09 -21.80
C VAL A 273 0.19 15.28 -22.68
N GLY A 274 0.82 16.42 -22.41
CA GLY A 274 0.67 17.65 -23.18
C GLY A 274 1.54 17.63 -24.44
N LEU A 275 1.01 18.15 -25.53
CA LEU A 275 1.66 18.21 -26.84
C LEU A 275 1.65 19.62 -27.40
N THR A 276 2.75 20.00 -28.02
CA THR A 276 2.86 21.23 -28.82
C THR A 276 2.18 21.02 -30.19
N ALA A 277 1.79 22.10 -30.85
CA ALA A 277 1.25 22.03 -32.22
C ALA A 277 2.19 21.30 -33.19
N GLN A 278 3.51 21.51 -33.04
CA GLN A 278 4.54 20.85 -33.84
C GLN A 278 4.61 19.33 -33.58
N ALA A 279 4.40 18.89 -32.34
CA ALA A 279 4.38 17.46 -32.02
C ALA A 279 3.14 16.78 -32.62
N VAL A 280 2.01 17.49 -32.64
CA VAL A 280 0.78 17.00 -33.27
C VAL A 280 0.93 16.91 -34.80
N SER A 281 1.48 17.94 -35.45
CA SER A 281 1.67 17.93 -36.91
C SER A 281 2.63 16.84 -37.39
N LYS A 282 3.58 16.42 -36.55
CA LYS A 282 4.48 15.28 -36.79
C LYS A 282 3.85 13.92 -36.51
N GLY A 283 2.58 13.86 -36.08
CA GLY A 283 1.84 12.61 -35.87
C GLY A 283 2.17 11.86 -34.58
N TYR A 284 2.85 12.48 -33.61
CA TYR A 284 3.26 11.80 -32.37
C TYR A 284 2.08 11.39 -31.47
N GLN A 285 0.86 11.88 -31.72
CA GLN A 285 -0.33 11.54 -30.92
C GLN A 285 -0.55 10.03 -30.77
N GLY A 286 -0.25 9.24 -31.81
CA GLY A 286 -0.40 7.79 -31.80
C GLY A 286 0.72 7.01 -31.10
N GLN A 287 1.84 7.65 -30.75
CA GLN A 287 3.08 6.99 -30.31
C GLN A 287 3.44 7.25 -28.83
N ILE A 288 2.66 8.07 -28.12
CA ILE A 288 2.99 8.54 -26.76
C ILE A 288 2.83 7.48 -25.67
N PHE A 289 1.99 6.45 -25.91
CA PHE A 289 1.60 5.45 -24.92
C PHE A 289 1.63 4.05 -25.48
#